data_AF-A0A3P3RJP3-F1
#
_entry.id   AF-A0A3P3RJP3-F1
#
_cell.length_a   1.000
_cell.length_b   1.000
_cell.length_c   1.000
_cell.angle_alpha   90.00
_cell.angle_beta   90.00
_cell.angle_gamma   90.00
#
_symmetry.space_group_name_H-M   'P 1'
#
loop_
_entity.id
_entity.type
_entity.pdbx_description
1 polymer ?
#
loop_
_entity_poly.entity_id
_entity_poly.type
_entity_poly.pdbx_seq_one_letter_code
_entity_poly.pdbx_strand_id
1 'polypeptide(L)'
;MAAPDLGFGLGEQTDSENITYDWNTSTNATLTLQSEQYQSVYDLENDKLELYTHGPLGSERTLDVRAVKYRYSNETVVTTDHPDLSVEKSNSRTIVQAPNGDGQIAFVTDKSPKSITTPVFLESDKPSYEIVLPRNMDIAAPIIGTASPGGYETSTEDGRVHIVWDAVSSSSVSVRYYLVRDLYILGAVLGIGLLGGLAGVGYYLFQIRRLKRLRQRMEVDADIDTGNDQQ
;
A
#
# COMPACT_ATOMS: atom_id res chain seq x y z
N MET A 1 7.74 -21.62 49.73
CA MET A 1 8.24 -20.54 48.87
C MET A 1 8.41 -21.16 47.49
N ALA A 2 7.38 -21.04 46.65
CA ALA A 2 7.30 -21.65 45.33
C ALA A 2 7.05 -20.52 44.32
N ALA A 3 7.82 -20.53 43.23
CA ALA A 3 7.71 -19.55 42.16
C ALA A 3 6.44 -19.78 41.34
N PRO A 4 5.78 -18.72 40.83
CA PRO A 4 4.69 -18.87 39.89
C PRO A 4 5.22 -19.21 38.49
N ASP A 5 4.64 -20.26 37.95
CA ASP A 5 4.73 -20.70 36.56
C ASP A 5 4.15 -19.61 35.64
N LEU A 6 5.02 -18.97 34.86
CA LEU A 6 4.62 -18.04 33.80
C LEU A 6 4.34 -18.88 32.56
N GLY A 7 3.09 -19.30 32.42
CA GLY A 7 2.58 -19.95 31.24
C GLY A 7 2.87 -19.10 30.00
N PHE A 8 3.79 -19.58 29.18
CA PHE A 8 3.99 -19.13 27.82
C PHE A 8 2.68 -19.34 27.06
N GLY A 9 2.09 -18.25 26.58
CA GLY A 9 0.93 -18.29 25.71
C GLY A 9 1.26 -19.12 24.48
N LEU A 10 0.69 -20.31 24.40
CA LEU A 10 0.56 -21.06 23.16
C LEU A 10 -0.22 -20.15 22.21
N GLY A 11 0.45 -19.73 21.14
CA GLY A 11 -0.18 -19.00 20.05
C GLY A 11 -1.42 -19.73 19.61
N GLU A 12 -2.55 -19.04 19.67
CA GLU A 12 -3.83 -19.48 19.14
C GLU A 12 -3.59 -19.91 17.69
N GLN A 13 -3.60 -21.21 17.43
CA GLN A 13 -3.66 -21.74 16.07
C GLN A 13 -5.01 -21.31 15.52
N THR A 14 -5.04 -20.17 14.83
CA THR A 14 -6.23 -19.73 14.11
C THR A 14 -6.45 -20.70 12.94
N ASP A 15 -7.55 -21.45 13.02
CA ASP A 15 -8.02 -22.47 12.07
C ASP A 15 -7.72 -22.13 10.61
N SER A 16 -6.86 -22.95 10.00
CA SER A 16 -6.56 -22.93 8.56
C SER A 16 -7.77 -23.30 7.69
N GLU A 17 -8.83 -23.87 8.27
CA GLU A 17 -9.94 -24.47 7.54
C GLU A 17 -10.76 -23.45 6.74
N ASN A 18 -11.10 -22.28 7.30
CA ASN A 18 -12.12 -21.40 6.71
C ASN A 18 -11.59 -20.31 5.75
N ILE A 19 -10.29 -20.28 5.45
CA ILE A 19 -9.75 -19.31 4.49
C ILE A 19 -9.84 -19.87 3.07
N THR A 20 -10.54 -19.14 2.20
CA THR A 20 -10.59 -19.41 0.76
C THR A 20 -9.54 -18.56 0.04
N TYR A 21 -8.84 -19.17 -0.91
CA TYR A 21 -7.83 -18.52 -1.74
C TYR A 21 -8.29 -18.50 -3.19
N ASP A 22 -7.91 -17.45 -3.90
CA ASP A 22 -8.03 -17.41 -5.36
C ASP A 22 -6.77 -18.02 -5.97
N TRP A 23 -6.91 -19.26 -6.44
CA TRP A 23 -5.83 -20.01 -7.05
C TRP A 23 -5.68 -19.74 -8.54
N ASN A 24 -6.67 -19.09 -9.17
CA ASN A 24 -6.65 -18.86 -10.60
C ASN A 24 -5.90 -17.56 -10.92
N THR A 25 -4.59 -17.60 -10.71
CA THR A 25 -3.68 -16.46 -10.89
C THR A 25 -3.00 -16.54 -12.25
N SER A 26 -2.85 -15.40 -12.92
CA SER A 26 -2.11 -15.31 -14.19
C SER A 26 -0.62 -15.01 -14.01
N THR A 27 -0.19 -14.73 -12.78
CA THR A 27 1.19 -14.42 -12.40
C THR A 27 1.74 -15.46 -11.42
N ASN A 28 3.06 -15.55 -11.33
CA ASN A 28 3.73 -16.53 -10.46
C ASN A 28 3.53 -16.26 -8.98
N ALA A 29 3.26 -15.01 -8.61
CA ALA A 29 3.00 -14.62 -7.24
C ALA A 29 1.92 -13.54 -7.20
N THR A 30 0.80 -13.84 -6.54
CA THR A 30 -0.30 -12.90 -6.36
C THR A 30 -0.52 -12.60 -4.89
N LEU A 31 -0.48 -11.31 -4.53
CA LEU A 31 -0.74 -10.83 -3.18
C LEU A 31 -2.04 -10.03 -3.14
N THR A 32 -3.04 -10.58 -2.47
CA THR A 32 -4.34 -9.95 -2.25
C THR A 32 -4.33 -9.22 -0.91
N LEU A 33 -4.25 -7.90 -0.97
CA LEU A 33 -4.16 -7.05 0.21
C LEU A 33 -5.53 -6.81 0.85
N GLN A 34 -5.57 -6.92 2.18
CA GLN A 34 -6.71 -6.53 3.02
C GLN A 34 -6.28 -5.39 3.95
N SER A 35 -7.08 -5.04 4.97
CA SER A 35 -6.74 -3.92 5.86
C SER A 35 -5.44 -4.20 6.65
N GLU A 36 -5.37 -5.31 7.37
CA GLU A 36 -4.25 -5.60 8.30
C GLU A 36 -3.46 -6.88 7.95
N GLN A 37 -3.91 -7.59 6.92
CA GLN A 37 -3.30 -8.83 6.46
C GLN A 37 -3.28 -8.86 4.93
N TYR A 38 -2.56 -9.81 4.37
CA TYR A 38 -2.68 -10.17 2.96
C TYR A 38 -2.68 -11.68 2.80
N GLN A 39 -3.39 -12.11 1.77
CA GLN A 39 -3.33 -13.47 1.26
C GLN A 39 -2.29 -13.48 0.13
N SER A 40 -1.43 -14.47 0.12
CA SER A 40 -0.49 -14.72 -0.96
C SER A 40 -0.78 -16.06 -1.61
N VAL A 41 -0.54 -16.14 -2.91
CA VAL A 41 -0.52 -17.36 -3.71
C VAL A 41 0.76 -17.34 -4.54
N TYR A 42 1.55 -18.41 -4.47
CA TYR A 42 2.82 -18.56 -5.17
C TYR A 42 2.82 -19.86 -5.97
N ASP A 43 3.24 -19.79 -7.22
CA ASP A 43 3.57 -20.96 -8.04
C ASP A 43 4.93 -21.49 -7.60
N LEU A 44 4.97 -22.74 -7.14
CA LEU A 44 6.22 -23.41 -6.73
C LEU A 44 6.77 -24.25 -7.86
N GLU A 45 8.04 -24.02 -8.18
CA GLU A 45 8.86 -24.92 -8.99
C GLU A 45 9.60 -25.96 -8.13
N ASN A 46 9.81 -25.65 -6.84
CA ASN A 46 10.52 -26.49 -5.88
C ASN A 46 9.61 -26.81 -4.70
N ASP A 47 9.92 -27.88 -3.97
CA ASP A 47 9.19 -28.33 -2.78
C ASP A 47 9.43 -27.45 -1.54
N LYS A 48 10.27 -26.42 -1.63
CA LYS A 48 10.66 -25.59 -0.50
C LYS A 48 10.52 -24.10 -0.81
N LEU A 49 9.87 -23.37 0.10
CA LEU A 49 9.74 -21.91 0.04
C LEU A 49 10.28 -21.28 1.32
N GLU A 50 11.25 -20.37 1.17
CA GLU A 50 11.84 -19.64 2.29
C GLU A 50 11.25 -18.23 2.40
N LEU A 51 10.50 -18.01 3.48
CA LEU A 51 9.79 -16.77 3.72
C LEU A 51 10.48 -15.93 4.80
N TYR A 52 10.64 -14.65 4.53
CA TYR A 52 11.27 -13.72 5.46
C TYR A 52 10.73 -12.30 5.24
N THR A 53 10.98 -11.44 6.23
CA THR A 53 10.71 -10.02 6.13
C THR A 53 11.92 -9.22 6.60
N HIS A 54 12.03 -7.98 6.13
CA HIS A 54 13.11 -7.09 6.56
C HIS A 54 12.68 -6.31 7.81
N GLY A 55 13.44 -6.50 8.89
CA GLY A 55 13.34 -5.72 10.11
C GLY A 55 14.09 -4.39 10.03
N PRO A 56 14.12 -3.63 11.16
CA PRO A 56 14.94 -2.44 11.29
C PRO A 56 16.40 -2.74 10.93
N LEU A 57 17.05 -1.78 10.28
CA LEU A 57 18.46 -1.85 9.88
C LEU A 57 18.78 -2.97 8.86
N GLY A 58 17.79 -3.48 8.13
CA GLY A 58 18.00 -4.49 7.08
C GLY A 58 18.21 -5.91 7.59
N SER A 59 17.94 -6.18 8.87
CA SER A 59 17.97 -7.54 9.43
C SER A 59 16.86 -8.41 8.86
N GLU A 60 17.13 -9.69 8.57
CA GLU A 60 16.08 -10.66 8.23
C GLU A 60 15.33 -11.10 9.51
N ARG A 61 14.01 -11.28 9.39
CA ARG A 61 13.13 -11.79 10.43
C ARG A 61 12.18 -12.83 9.84
N THR A 62 11.75 -13.76 10.69
CA THR A 62 10.71 -14.73 10.33
C THR A 62 9.44 -14.01 9.88
N LEU A 63 8.85 -14.50 8.80
CA LEU A 63 7.53 -14.08 8.38
C LEU A 63 6.49 -14.97 9.07
N ASP A 64 5.58 -14.38 9.83
CA ASP A 64 4.51 -15.13 10.50
C ASP A 64 3.43 -15.50 9.49
N VAL A 65 3.39 -16.77 9.10
CA VAL A 65 2.39 -17.30 8.16
C VAL A 65 1.34 -18.13 8.89
N ARG A 66 0.11 -18.06 8.37
CA ARG A 66 -1.07 -18.76 8.88
C ARG A 66 -1.91 -19.29 7.73
N ALA A 67 -2.80 -20.23 8.04
CA ALA A 67 -3.72 -20.84 7.07
C ALA A 67 -3.04 -21.40 5.81
N VAL A 68 -1.86 -21.99 5.95
CA VAL A 68 -1.09 -22.52 4.83
C VAL A 68 -1.87 -23.63 4.13
N LYS A 69 -2.01 -23.52 2.81
CA LYS A 69 -2.61 -24.52 1.93
C LYS A 69 -1.73 -24.72 0.71
N TYR A 70 -1.72 -25.93 0.17
CA TYR A 70 -1.06 -26.25 -1.08
C TYR A 70 -2.07 -26.84 -2.06
N ARG A 71 -2.04 -26.37 -3.31
CA ARG A 71 -2.87 -26.88 -4.41
C ARG A 71 -1.99 -27.55 -5.44
N TYR A 72 -2.20 -28.84 -5.65
CA TYR A 72 -1.57 -29.59 -6.72
C TYR A 72 -2.07 -29.12 -8.09
N SER A 73 -1.28 -29.38 -9.14
CA SER A 73 -1.69 -29.16 -10.54
C SER A 73 -2.98 -29.88 -10.96
N ASN A 74 -3.38 -30.95 -10.24
CA ASN A 74 -4.66 -31.65 -10.44
C ASN A 74 -5.83 -30.99 -9.68
N GLU A 75 -5.62 -29.78 -9.15
CA GLU A 75 -6.56 -28.97 -8.39
C GLU A 75 -6.90 -29.46 -6.97
N THR A 76 -6.27 -30.55 -6.51
CA THR A 76 -6.45 -31.03 -5.13
C THR A 76 -5.79 -30.05 -4.16
N VAL A 77 -6.51 -29.66 -3.11
CA VAL A 77 -6.00 -28.76 -2.07
C VAL A 77 -5.75 -29.55 -0.78
N VAL A 78 -4.58 -29.37 -0.19
CA VAL A 78 -4.20 -29.95 1.11
C VAL A 78 -3.85 -28.86 2.11
N THR A 79 -4.09 -29.14 3.38
CA THR A 79 -3.76 -28.30 4.53
C THR A 79 -2.53 -28.84 5.26
N THR A 80 -2.09 -28.13 6.29
CA THR A 80 -0.97 -28.52 7.17
C THR A 80 -1.16 -29.85 7.91
N ASP A 81 -2.34 -30.47 7.83
CA ASP A 81 -2.58 -31.83 8.36
C ASP A 81 -2.01 -32.92 7.45
N HIS A 82 -1.65 -32.55 6.21
CA HIS A 82 -1.00 -33.45 5.26
C HIS A 82 0.46 -33.67 5.69
N PRO A 83 0.95 -34.92 5.75
CA PRO A 83 2.30 -35.23 6.27
C PRO A 83 3.43 -34.56 5.50
N ASP A 84 3.22 -34.31 4.21
CA ASP A 84 4.22 -33.70 3.32
C ASP A 84 4.11 -32.17 3.23
N LEU A 85 3.19 -31.54 3.97
CA LEU A 85 3.08 -30.07 4.06
C LEU A 85 3.44 -29.60 5.47
N SER A 86 4.62 -29.02 5.65
CA SER A 86 5.09 -28.54 6.94
C SER A 86 5.52 -27.08 6.91
N VAL A 87 5.40 -26.41 8.06
CA VAL A 87 5.77 -25.01 8.25
C VAL A 87 6.67 -24.92 9.47
N GLU A 88 7.94 -24.61 9.25
CA GLU A 88 8.94 -24.54 10.29
C GLU A 88 9.50 -23.12 10.43
N LYS A 89 9.52 -22.61 11.65
CA LYS A 89 10.16 -21.31 11.95
C LYS A 89 11.60 -21.56 12.39
N SER A 90 12.55 -21.03 11.63
CA SER A 90 13.97 -20.94 11.99
C SER A 90 14.32 -19.51 12.37
N ASN A 91 15.51 -19.25 12.95
CA ASN A 91 15.84 -17.97 13.60
C ASN A 91 15.52 -16.70 12.77
N SER A 92 15.70 -16.72 11.44
CA SER A 92 15.43 -15.57 10.57
C SER A 92 14.49 -15.84 9.41
N ARG A 93 14.00 -17.08 9.26
CA ARG A 93 13.19 -17.53 8.10
C ARG A 93 12.12 -18.51 8.52
N THR A 94 10.99 -18.43 7.85
CA THR A 94 9.93 -19.44 7.91
C THR A 94 10.07 -20.31 6.67
N ILE A 95 10.37 -21.58 6.87
CA ILE A 95 10.53 -22.57 5.81
C ILE A 95 9.19 -23.27 5.65
N VAL A 96 8.63 -23.21 4.46
CA VAL A 96 7.46 -24.00 4.11
C VAL A 96 7.89 -25.12 3.17
N GLN A 97 7.72 -26.35 3.64
CA GLN A 97 7.96 -27.56 2.86
C GLN A 97 6.63 -27.98 2.26
N ALA A 98 6.52 -27.92 0.94
CA ALA A 98 5.38 -28.37 0.17
C ALA A 98 5.52 -29.85 -0.20
N PRO A 99 4.39 -30.54 -0.49
CA PRO A 99 4.43 -31.87 -1.05
C PRO A 99 5.16 -31.90 -2.39
N ASN A 100 5.79 -33.03 -2.72
CA ASN A 100 6.48 -33.21 -3.99
C ASN A 100 5.54 -33.01 -5.18
N GLY A 101 5.92 -32.11 -6.08
CA GLY A 101 5.23 -31.86 -7.36
C GLY A 101 5.03 -30.38 -7.65
N ASP A 102 4.63 -30.11 -8.88
CA ASP A 102 4.30 -28.77 -9.33
C ASP A 102 2.92 -28.35 -8.80
N GLY A 103 2.84 -27.16 -8.25
CA GLY A 103 1.61 -26.65 -7.67
C GLY A 103 1.76 -25.24 -7.11
N GLN A 104 0.77 -24.84 -6.33
CA GLN A 104 0.69 -23.51 -5.76
C GLN A 104 0.62 -23.60 -4.24
N ILE A 105 1.25 -22.65 -3.56
CA ILE A 105 1.08 -22.48 -2.12
C ILE A 105 0.39 -21.17 -1.82
N ALA A 106 -0.51 -21.22 -0.84
CA ALA A 106 -1.17 -20.05 -0.34
C ALA A 106 -1.03 -19.93 1.18
N PHE A 107 -0.89 -18.70 1.65
CA PHE A 107 -0.83 -18.41 3.08
C PHE A 107 -1.37 -17.01 3.40
N VAL A 108 -1.63 -16.75 4.67
CA VAL A 108 -1.95 -15.41 5.19
C VAL A 108 -0.83 -14.92 6.06
N THR A 109 -0.52 -13.64 5.97
CA THR A 109 0.38 -12.98 6.90
C THR A 109 -0.04 -11.54 7.14
N ASP A 110 0.44 -10.98 8.24
CA ASP A 110 0.08 -9.65 8.68
C ASP A 110 0.87 -8.59 7.90
N LYS A 111 0.28 -7.40 7.75
CA LYS A 111 0.95 -6.27 7.10
C LYS A 111 0.60 -4.94 7.73
N SER A 112 1.38 -3.93 7.36
CA SER A 112 1.04 -2.55 7.65
C SER A 112 -0.22 -2.11 6.89
N PRO A 113 -1.06 -1.21 7.45
CA PRO A 113 -2.35 -0.86 6.85
C PRO A 113 -2.30 -0.14 5.50
N LYS A 114 -1.24 0.64 5.23
CA LYS A 114 -1.13 1.52 4.04
C LYS A 114 0.08 1.24 3.16
N SER A 115 0.87 0.23 3.50
CA SER A 115 2.03 -0.14 2.72
C SER A 115 2.37 -1.60 2.93
N ILE A 116 2.99 -2.19 1.93
CA ILE A 116 3.58 -3.51 2.00
C ILE A 116 4.96 -3.47 1.36
N THR A 117 5.89 -4.20 1.97
CA THR A 117 7.18 -4.52 1.39
C THR A 117 7.37 -6.01 1.58
N THR A 118 7.54 -6.72 0.48
CA THR A 118 7.79 -8.16 0.48
C THR A 118 9.06 -8.45 -0.32
N PRO A 119 9.96 -9.31 0.17
CA PRO A 119 10.95 -9.92 -0.69
C PRO A 119 10.28 -10.70 -1.82
N VAL A 120 11.03 -10.89 -2.91
CA VAL A 120 10.69 -11.86 -3.96
C VAL A 120 11.21 -13.21 -3.51
N PHE A 121 10.30 -14.15 -3.22
CA PHE A 121 10.65 -15.46 -2.66
C PHE A 121 10.89 -16.54 -3.73
N LEU A 122 10.47 -16.29 -4.97
CA LEU A 122 10.61 -17.25 -6.06
C LEU A 122 12.05 -17.25 -6.59
N GLU A 123 12.60 -18.45 -6.82
CA GLU A 123 13.98 -18.64 -7.28
C GLU A 123 14.16 -18.39 -8.78
N SER A 124 13.07 -18.31 -9.55
CA SER A 124 13.08 -17.97 -10.97
C SER A 124 13.79 -16.63 -11.22
N ASP A 125 14.56 -16.52 -12.31
CA ASP A 125 15.37 -15.32 -12.63
C ASP A 125 14.53 -14.03 -12.75
N LYS A 126 13.26 -14.14 -13.16
CA LYS A 126 12.33 -13.01 -13.34
C LYS A 126 10.87 -13.44 -13.10
N PRO A 127 10.43 -13.59 -11.85
CA PRO A 127 9.05 -13.95 -11.58
C PRO A 127 8.11 -12.81 -11.96
N SER A 128 6.95 -13.18 -12.48
CA SER A 128 5.81 -12.25 -12.57
C SER A 128 5.16 -12.10 -11.20
N TYR A 129 4.67 -10.90 -10.90
CA TYR A 129 4.12 -10.55 -9.59
C TYR A 129 2.88 -9.69 -9.75
N GLU A 130 1.88 -9.94 -8.94
CA GLU A 130 0.66 -9.15 -8.88
C GLU A 130 0.36 -8.74 -7.44
N ILE A 131 0.02 -7.47 -7.25
CA ILE A 131 -0.47 -6.96 -5.97
C ILE A 131 -1.85 -6.34 -6.19
N VAL A 132 -2.85 -6.93 -5.55
CA VAL A 132 -4.24 -6.47 -5.61
C VAL A 132 -4.57 -5.65 -4.37
N LEU A 133 -4.83 -4.36 -4.56
CA LEU A 133 -5.11 -3.42 -3.47
C LEU A 133 -6.47 -3.70 -2.80
N PRO A 134 -6.68 -3.26 -1.55
CA PRO A 134 -8.01 -3.26 -0.95
C PRO A 134 -8.97 -2.37 -1.74
N ARG A 135 -10.28 -2.60 -1.61
CA ARG A 135 -11.30 -1.74 -2.24
C ARG A 135 -11.14 -0.28 -1.81
N ASN A 136 -11.43 0.64 -2.73
CA ASN A 136 -11.33 2.09 -2.52
C ASN A 136 -9.90 2.61 -2.22
N MET A 137 -8.88 1.78 -2.44
CA MET A 137 -7.48 2.18 -2.37
C MET A 137 -6.93 2.38 -3.78
N ASP A 138 -6.00 3.32 -3.93
CA ASP A 138 -5.40 3.67 -5.20
C ASP A 138 -3.91 4.03 -5.01
N ILE A 139 -3.18 4.05 -6.12
CA ILE A 139 -1.75 4.35 -6.23
C ILE A 139 -1.46 5.46 -7.25
N ALA A 140 -2.44 5.88 -8.06
CA ALA A 140 -2.23 6.76 -9.21
C ALA A 140 -1.68 8.16 -8.88
N ALA A 141 -1.84 8.66 -7.65
CA ALA A 141 -1.32 9.97 -7.25
C ALA A 141 0.16 9.87 -6.88
N PRO A 142 1.10 10.40 -7.69
CA PRO A 142 2.53 10.10 -7.58
C PRO A 142 3.20 10.63 -6.29
N ILE A 143 2.57 11.58 -5.58
CA ILE A 143 3.09 12.11 -4.31
C ILE A 143 2.74 11.20 -3.13
N ILE A 144 1.73 10.33 -3.27
CA ILE A 144 1.12 9.58 -2.17
C ILE A 144 1.22 8.06 -2.40
N GLY A 145 0.93 7.62 -3.63
CA GLY A 145 1.04 6.24 -4.06
C GLY A 145 2.38 6.00 -4.76
N THR A 146 3.04 4.90 -4.39
CA THR A 146 4.31 4.50 -5.00
C THR A 146 4.40 2.99 -5.07
N ALA A 147 4.80 2.45 -6.22
CA ALA A 147 5.15 1.04 -6.39
C ALA A 147 6.59 0.96 -6.91
N SER A 148 7.34 0.00 -6.36
CA SER A 148 8.73 -0.27 -6.70
C SER A 148 8.96 -1.79 -6.73
N PRO A 149 9.68 -2.32 -7.72
CA PRO A 149 10.40 -1.61 -8.78
C PRO A 149 9.44 -0.97 -9.81
N GLY A 150 9.95 -0.10 -10.67
CA GLY A 150 9.17 0.42 -11.81
C GLY A 150 8.87 -0.66 -12.85
N GLY A 151 8.20 -0.28 -13.95
CA GLY A 151 7.87 -1.20 -15.04
C GLY A 151 6.66 -2.10 -14.76
N TYR A 152 5.79 -1.68 -13.83
CA TYR A 152 4.50 -2.32 -13.60
C TYR A 152 3.41 -1.68 -14.45
N GLU A 153 2.34 -2.44 -14.67
CA GLU A 153 1.08 -1.97 -15.19
C GLU A 153 0.03 -1.91 -14.08
N THR A 154 -0.94 -1.00 -14.21
CA THR A 154 -2.06 -0.88 -13.28
C THR A 154 -3.37 -1.04 -14.04
N SER A 155 -4.20 -1.98 -13.62
CA SER A 155 -5.59 -2.11 -14.07
C SER A 155 -6.55 -1.94 -12.88
N THR A 156 -7.83 -1.71 -13.17
CA THR A 156 -8.88 -1.73 -12.15
C THR A 156 -9.91 -2.76 -12.54
N GLU A 157 -10.04 -3.79 -11.72
CA GLU A 157 -10.92 -4.93 -11.91
C GLU A 157 -11.72 -5.13 -10.62
N ASP A 158 -13.02 -5.36 -10.74
CA ASP A 158 -13.94 -5.52 -9.60
C ASP A 158 -13.88 -4.43 -8.51
N GLY A 159 -13.46 -3.21 -8.88
CA GLY A 159 -13.31 -2.07 -7.97
C GLY A 159 -12.07 -2.17 -7.06
N ARG A 160 -11.06 -2.94 -7.48
CA ARG A 160 -9.75 -3.05 -6.86
C ARG A 160 -8.68 -2.71 -7.90
N VAL A 161 -7.60 -2.11 -7.45
CA VAL A 161 -6.45 -1.81 -8.32
C VAL A 161 -5.53 -3.03 -8.31
N HIS A 162 -5.20 -3.51 -9.49
CA HIS A 162 -4.24 -4.59 -9.73
C HIS A 162 -2.95 -3.97 -10.22
N ILE A 163 -1.84 -4.29 -9.58
CA ILE A 163 -0.51 -3.80 -9.94
C ILE A 163 0.30 -5.01 -10.37
N VAL A 164 0.63 -5.09 -11.66
CA VAL A 164 1.21 -6.27 -12.28
C VAL A 164 2.61 -5.96 -12.79
N TRP A 165 3.57 -6.81 -12.42
CA TRP A 165 4.90 -6.87 -12.99
C TRP A 165 5.02 -8.17 -13.79
N ASP A 166 5.26 -8.07 -15.10
CA ASP A 166 5.54 -9.26 -15.92
C ASP A 166 6.88 -9.92 -15.54
N ALA A 167 7.83 -9.10 -15.08
CA ALA A 167 9.16 -9.53 -14.68
C ALA A 167 9.72 -8.59 -13.60
N VAL A 168 9.81 -9.08 -12.37
CA VAL A 168 10.42 -8.33 -11.27
C VAL A 168 11.95 -8.41 -11.37
N SER A 169 12.61 -7.26 -11.43
CA SER A 169 14.08 -7.15 -11.54
C SER A 169 14.78 -6.85 -10.22
N SER A 170 14.03 -6.59 -9.14
CA SER A 170 14.55 -6.31 -7.79
C SER A 170 14.34 -7.49 -6.85
N SER A 171 15.11 -7.53 -5.76
CA SER A 171 14.97 -8.55 -4.71
C SER A 171 13.74 -8.36 -3.81
N SER A 172 13.02 -7.24 -3.95
CA SER A 172 11.81 -6.96 -3.20
C SER A 172 10.84 -6.09 -3.99
N VAL A 173 9.56 -6.23 -3.69
CA VAL A 173 8.47 -5.40 -4.18
C VAL A 173 7.90 -4.60 -3.01
N SER A 174 7.68 -3.30 -3.23
CA SER A 174 7.07 -2.43 -2.24
C SER A 174 5.98 -1.58 -2.86
N VAL A 175 4.86 -1.48 -2.14
CA VAL A 175 3.69 -0.71 -2.57
C VAL A 175 3.20 0.12 -1.41
N ARG A 176 3.02 1.42 -1.66
CA ARG A 176 2.34 2.38 -0.79
C ARG A 176 1.11 2.88 -1.52
N TYR A 177 -0.02 2.86 -0.82
CA TYR A 177 -1.32 3.22 -1.38
C TYR A 177 -2.10 4.12 -0.42
N TYR A 178 -3.15 4.74 -0.93
CA TYR A 178 -3.99 5.67 -0.18
C TYR A 178 -5.46 5.41 -0.40
N LEU A 179 -6.27 5.83 0.57
CA LEU A 179 -7.72 5.78 0.46
C LEU A 179 -8.19 6.93 -0.44
N VAL A 180 -8.90 6.62 -1.53
CA VAL A 180 -9.38 7.62 -2.50
C VAL A 180 -10.24 8.70 -1.82
N ARG A 181 -11.01 8.32 -0.79
CA ARG A 181 -11.84 9.26 -0.04
C ARG A 181 -11.04 10.36 0.66
N ASP A 182 -9.87 10.04 1.20
CA ASP A 182 -9.03 11.03 1.89
C ASP A 182 -8.54 12.10 0.91
N LEU A 183 -8.31 11.71 -0.36
CA LEU A 183 -7.91 12.64 -1.41
C LEU A 183 -9.01 13.67 -1.72
N TYR A 184 -10.28 13.26 -1.77
CA TYR A 184 -11.39 14.20 -1.98
C TYR A 184 -11.54 15.21 -0.84
N ILE A 185 -11.37 14.77 0.41
CA ILE A 185 -11.44 15.66 1.58
C ILE A 185 -10.31 16.69 1.50
N LEU A 186 -9.09 16.25 1.22
CA LEU A 186 -7.93 17.15 1.04
C LEU A 186 -8.16 18.13 -0.11
N GLY A 187 -8.65 17.64 -1.25
CA GLY A 187 -8.98 18.48 -2.41
C GLY A 187 -10.04 19.53 -2.09
N ALA A 188 -11.08 19.16 -1.34
CA ALA A 188 -12.14 20.08 -0.92
C ALA A 188 -11.61 21.18 0.01
N VAL A 189 -10.82 20.81 1.03
CA VAL A 189 -10.22 21.76 1.98
C VAL A 189 -9.28 22.72 1.25
N LEU A 190 -8.43 22.20 0.36
CA LEU A 190 -7.51 22.99 -0.44
C LEU A 190 -8.27 23.95 -1.39
N GLY A 191 -9.34 23.46 -2.02
CA GLY A 191 -10.21 24.27 -2.86
C GLY A 191 -10.86 25.43 -2.10
N ILE A 192 -11.41 25.17 -0.91
CA ILE A 192 -11.97 26.22 -0.04
C ILE A 192 -10.89 27.22 0.39
N GLY A 193 -9.71 26.74 0.78
CA GLY A 193 -8.58 27.59 1.15
C GLY A 193 -8.12 28.52 0.03
N LEU A 194 -8.00 27.99 -1.20
CA LEU A 194 -7.66 28.79 -2.38
C LEU A 194 -8.71 29.85 -2.69
N LEU A 195 -10.00 29.49 -2.64
CA LEU A 195 -11.09 30.44 -2.84
C LEU A 195 -11.05 31.57 -1.80
N GLY A 196 -10.86 31.23 -0.53
CA GLY A 196 -10.73 32.22 0.54
C GLY A 196 -9.51 33.12 0.34
N GLY A 197 -8.37 32.56 -0.03
CA GLY A 197 -7.14 33.31 -0.32
C GLY A 197 -7.31 34.30 -1.47
N LEU A 198 -7.89 33.85 -2.60
CA LEU A 198 -8.17 34.70 -3.76
C LEU A 198 -9.18 35.82 -3.42
N ALA A 199 -10.24 35.49 -2.68
CA ALA A 199 -11.21 36.49 -2.23
C ALA A 199 -10.56 37.54 -1.32
N GLY A 200 -9.71 37.13 -0.38
CA GLY A 200 -8.96 38.02 0.50
C GLY A 200 -8.02 38.95 -0.25
N VAL A 201 -7.23 38.41 -1.18
CA VAL A 201 -6.35 39.21 -2.06
C VAL A 201 -7.15 40.20 -2.90
N GLY A 202 -8.24 39.74 -3.52
CA GLY A 202 -9.14 40.59 -4.29
C GLY A 202 -9.70 41.74 -3.45
N TYR A 203 -10.19 41.44 -2.26
CA TYR A 203 -10.72 42.44 -1.32
C TYR A 203 -9.67 43.50 -0.96
N TYR A 204 -8.44 43.09 -0.63
CA TYR A 204 -7.34 44.01 -0.34
C TYR A 204 -7.00 44.91 -1.55
N LEU A 205 -6.94 44.35 -2.75
CA LEU A 205 -6.67 45.13 -3.96
C LEU A 205 -7.78 46.16 -4.25
N PHE A 206 -9.04 45.82 -3.98
CA PHE A 206 -10.15 46.77 -4.09
C PHE A 206 -10.04 47.91 -3.08
N GLN A 207 -9.66 47.63 -1.83
CA GLN A 207 -9.44 48.67 -0.82
C GLN A 207 -8.32 49.65 -1.22
N ILE A 208 -7.18 49.13 -1.69
CA ILE A 208 -6.06 49.97 -2.15
C ILE A 208 -6.50 50.88 -3.30
N ARG A 209 -7.26 50.36 -4.27
CA ARG A 209 -7.78 51.18 -5.39
C ARG A 209 -8.74 52.27 -4.91
N ARG A 210 -9.57 52.01 -3.90
CA ARG A 210 -10.49 53.01 -3.33
C ARG A 210 -9.72 54.14 -2.64
N LEU A 211 -8.68 53.80 -1.89
CA LEU A 211 -7.78 54.75 -1.24
C LEU A 211 -7.02 55.61 -2.27
N LYS A 212 -6.58 55.02 -3.38
CA LYS A 212 -5.88 55.74 -4.45
C LYS A 212 -6.77 56.78 -5.14
N ARG A 213 -8.04 56.46 -5.39
CA ARG A 213 -9.02 57.40 -5.97
C ARG A 213 -9.38 58.55 -5.03
N LEU A 214 -9.45 58.29 -3.72
CA LEU A 214 -9.65 59.33 -2.71
C LEU A 214 -8.46 60.29 -2.70
N ARG A 215 -7.23 59.77 -2.78
CA ARG A 215 -6.02 60.59 -2.84
C ARG A 215 -5.96 61.48 -4.09
N GLN A 216 -6.26 60.93 -5.27
CA GLN A 216 -6.31 61.72 -6.51
C GLN A 216 -7.34 62.85 -6.47
N ARG A 217 -8.49 62.67 -5.79
CA ARG A 217 -9.47 63.74 -5.65
C ARG A 217 -8.99 64.85 -4.72
N MET A 218 -8.34 64.49 -3.61
CA MET A 218 -7.77 65.48 -2.68
C MET A 218 -6.57 66.23 -3.29
N GLU A 219 -5.78 65.56 -4.13
CA GLU A 219 -4.67 66.18 -4.87
C GLU A 219 -5.19 67.14 -5.97
N VAL A 220 -6.27 66.78 -6.66
CA VAL A 220 -6.93 67.66 -7.64
C VAL A 220 -7.62 68.86 -6.99
N ASP A 221 -8.28 68.71 -5.83
CA ASP A 221 -8.89 69.85 -5.12
C ASP A 221 -7.84 70.82 -4.55
N ALA A 222 -6.69 70.32 -4.09
CA ALA A 222 -5.60 71.18 -3.63
C ALA A 222 -4.99 72.04 -4.76
N ASP A 223 -4.92 71.49 -5.99
CA ASP A 223 -4.42 72.22 -7.16
C ASP A 223 -5.43 73.27 -7.68
N ILE A 224 -6.73 73.07 -7.45
CA ILE A 224 -7.80 74.02 -7.81
C ILE A 224 -7.89 75.20 -6.83
N ASP A 225 -7.63 74.99 -5.54
CA ASP A 225 -7.71 76.05 -4.51
C ASP A 225 -6.50 77.02 -4.55
N THR A 226 -5.37 76.60 -5.11
CA THR A 226 -4.17 77.46 -5.22
C THR A 226 -4.19 78.39 -6.45
N GLY A 227 -5.27 78.37 -7.25
CA GLY A 227 -5.38 79.08 -8.52
C GLY A 227 -6.18 80.38 -8.54
N ASN A 228 -6.75 80.83 -7.40
CA ASN A 228 -7.71 81.95 -7.39
C ASN A 228 -7.30 83.19 -6.56
N ASP A 229 -6.04 83.32 -6.18
CA ASP A 229 -5.53 84.49 -5.44
C ASP A 229 -4.68 85.43 -6.32
N GLN A 230 -5.16 85.80 -7.51
CA GLN A 230 -4.69 86.99 -8.23
C GLN A 230 -5.83 87.73 -8.93
N GLN A 231 -6.35 88.76 -8.27
CA GLN A 231 -7.03 89.87 -8.92
C GLN A 231 -6.68 91.19 -8.23
#